data_AF-A0A7C7CAD0-F1
#
_entry.id   AF-A0A7C7CAD0-F1
#
_cell.length_a   1.000
_cell.length_b   1.000
_cell.length_c   1.000
_cell.angle_alpha   90.00
_cell.angle_beta   90.00
_cell.angle_gamma   90.00
#
_symmetry.space_group_name_H-M   'P 1'
#
loop_
_entity.id
_entity.type
_entity.pdbx_description
1 polymer ?
#
loop_
_entity_poly.entity_id
_entity_poly.type
_entity_poly.pdbx_seq_one_letter_code
_entity_poly.pdbx_strand_id
1 'polypeptide(L)'
;MSLEVQTTCPYCGVGCGVIASIDDVGSVSVKGDPAHPSNYSRLCSKGAALADTIGMDGRVLYPVVNGEEYSWQHALDYSAQMLNMIIDEHGADSVAFYVSGQLMTEDYYVANKLMKGFIGTANIDTNSRLCMSSAVAGYKRAFGSDTVPCSYEDLERAKLIVLTGSNTAWCHPVLYQRIVQAFTCCFWTVFTWVKESNFAGSKHRPALNLHN
;
A
#
# COMPACT_ATOMS: atom_id res chain seq x y z
N MET A 1 28.49 13.03 8.13
CA MET A 1 28.28 11.64 8.65
C MET A 1 26.87 11.28 8.25
N SER A 2 26.66 10.38 7.27
CA SER A 2 25.33 10.13 6.72
C SER A 2 24.43 9.47 7.77
N LEU A 3 23.34 10.14 8.13
CA LEU A 3 22.34 9.59 9.03
C LEU A 3 21.56 8.51 8.28
N GLU A 4 21.65 7.25 8.73
CA GLU A 4 20.83 6.15 8.21
C GLU A 4 19.60 5.95 9.11
N VAL A 5 18.42 5.84 8.50
CA VAL A 5 17.14 5.63 9.19
C VAL A 5 16.39 4.48 8.53
N GLN A 6 15.93 3.54 9.35
CA GLN A 6 15.05 2.46 8.90
C GLN A 6 13.63 2.99 8.73
N THR A 7 13.00 2.67 7.61
CA THR A 7 11.60 3.02 7.31
C THR A 7 10.99 1.98 6.38
N THR A 8 9.75 2.19 5.97
CA THR A 8 8.98 1.25 5.13
C THR A 8 8.60 1.89 3.79
N CYS A 9 8.61 1.07 2.74
CA CYS A 9 8.12 1.45 1.42
C CYS A 9 6.60 1.77 1.46
N PRO A 10 6.16 2.98 1.05
CA PRO A 10 4.77 3.43 1.17
C PRO A 10 3.83 2.95 0.06
N TYR A 11 4.28 2.06 -0.84
CA TYR A 11 3.53 1.78 -2.08
C TYR A 11 2.48 0.68 -1.97
N CYS A 12 2.90 -0.55 -1.69
CA CYS A 12 2.00 -1.71 -1.69
C CYS A 12 1.98 -2.37 -0.32
N GLY A 13 1.00 -3.23 -0.07
CA GLY A 13 0.82 -3.91 1.22
C GLY A 13 1.92 -4.91 1.60
N VAL A 14 2.98 -5.08 0.77
CA VAL A 14 4.11 -5.94 1.14
C VAL A 14 4.84 -5.42 2.37
N GLY A 15 4.91 -4.07 2.51
CA GLY A 15 5.64 -3.43 3.60
C GLY A 15 7.13 -3.75 3.55
N CYS A 16 7.79 -3.50 2.42
CA CYS A 16 9.23 -3.71 2.29
C CYS A 16 9.97 -2.72 3.20
N GLY A 17 10.91 -3.21 4.01
CA GLY A 17 11.79 -2.37 4.81
C GLY A 17 12.91 -1.78 3.95
N VAL A 18 13.22 -0.53 4.23
CA VAL A 18 14.27 0.24 3.55
C VAL A 18 15.12 1.00 4.58
N ILE A 19 16.37 1.23 4.22
CA ILE A 19 17.26 2.14 4.92
C ILE A 19 17.40 3.37 4.04
N ALA A 20 16.89 4.49 4.53
CA ALA A 20 17.06 5.80 3.92
C ALA A 20 18.30 6.48 4.53
N SER A 21 19.08 7.18 3.72
CA SER A 21 20.18 7.99 4.20
C SER A 21 20.18 9.37 3.56
N ILE A 22 20.67 10.35 4.31
CA ILE A 22 20.86 11.72 3.83
C ILE A 22 22.34 12.05 3.94
N ASP A 23 22.93 12.54 2.85
CA ASP A 23 24.32 12.98 2.82
C ASP A 23 24.48 14.44 3.31
N ASP A 24 25.72 14.90 3.40
CA ASP A 24 26.02 16.24 3.93
C ASP A 24 25.53 17.38 3.01
N VAL A 25 25.14 17.09 1.76
CA VAL A 25 24.56 18.05 0.81
C VAL A 25 23.03 17.93 0.69
N GLY A 26 22.42 17.06 1.50
CA GLY A 26 20.96 16.88 1.57
C GLY A 26 20.38 15.91 0.52
N SER A 27 21.22 15.20 -0.23
CA SER A 27 20.76 14.17 -1.16
C SER A 27 20.31 12.93 -0.39
N VAL A 28 19.17 12.36 -0.79
CA VAL A 28 18.64 11.16 -0.16
C VAL A 28 18.95 9.96 -1.02
N SER A 29 19.36 8.87 -0.38
CA SER A 29 19.46 7.56 -1.02
C SER A 29 18.64 6.53 -0.26
N VAL A 30 18.19 5.48 -0.96
CA VAL A 30 17.40 4.40 -0.38
C VAL A 30 17.98 3.06 -0.82
N LYS A 31 18.18 2.16 0.14
CA LYS A 31 18.52 0.75 -0.10
C LYS A 31 17.55 -0.16 0.67
N GLY A 32 17.39 -1.40 0.24
CA GLY A 32 16.55 -2.34 0.98
C GLY A 32 17.22 -2.74 2.29
N ASP A 33 16.43 -2.90 3.35
CA ASP A 33 16.92 -3.36 4.65
C ASP A 33 17.16 -4.89 4.62
N PRO A 34 18.40 -5.38 4.81
CA PRO A 34 18.72 -6.81 4.84
C PRO A 34 18.06 -7.56 6.00
N ALA A 35 17.79 -6.87 7.12
CA ALA A 35 17.19 -7.48 8.30
C ALA A 35 15.66 -7.55 8.24
N HIS A 36 15.03 -6.83 7.31
CA HIS A 36 13.57 -6.74 7.27
C HIS A 36 12.91 -8.00 6.69
N PRO A 37 12.00 -8.66 7.42
CA PRO A 37 11.51 -10.01 7.08
C PRO A 37 10.61 -10.05 5.84
N SER A 38 9.99 -8.93 5.47
CA SER A 38 9.14 -8.91 4.27
C SER A 38 9.95 -9.09 2.98
N ASN A 39 11.16 -8.51 2.90
CA ASN A 39 11.87 -8.34 1.64
C ASN A 39 13.34 -8.77 1.63
N TYR A 40 14.00 -8.92 2.77
CA TYR A 40 15.41 -9.33 2.85
C TYR A 40 16.29 -8.53 1.87
N SER A 41 16.28 -7.19 1.98
CA SER A 41 16.91 -6.20 1.09
C SER A 41 16.37 -6.06 -0.34
N ARG A 42 15.47 -6.94 -0.81
CA ARG A 42 14.93 -6.84 -2.18
C ARG A 42 14.02 -5.63 -2.31
N LEU A 43 14.09 -4.96 -3.46
CA LEU A 43 13.18 -3.87 -3.83
C LEU A 43 12.68 -4.07 -5.26
N CYS A 44 11.42 -3.73 -5.50
CA CYS A 44 10.90 -3.58 -6.86
C CYS A 44 11.30 -2.21 -7.43
N SER A 45 11.03 -1.97 -8.71
CA SER A 45 11.34 -0.68 -9.37
C SER A 45 10.84 0.54 -8.60
N LYS A 46 9.60 0.49 -8.07
CA LYS A 46 9.03 1.56 -7.27
C LYS A 46 9.78 1.79 -5.96
N GLY A 47 10.20 0.71 -5.29
CA GLY A 47 10.95 0.80 -4.03
C GLY A 47 12.36 1.34 -4.22
N ALA A 48 13.03 0.93 -5.31
CA ALA A 48 14.37 1.42 -5.65
C ALA A 48 14.37 2.90 -6.03
N ALA A 49 13.31 3.39 -6.67
CA ALA A 49 13.16 4.78 -7.09
C ALA A 49 12.58 5.71 -6.01
N LEU A 50 12.50 5.29 -4.73
CA LEU A 50 11.89 6.12 -3.68
C LEU A 50 12.58 7.47 -3.51
N ALA A 51 13.91 7.50 -3.57
CA ALA A 51 14.71 8.72 -3.50
C ALA A 51 14.37 9.73 -4.60
N ASP A 52 13.94 9.25 -5.78
CA ASP A 52 13.59 10.12 -6.91
C ASP A 52 12.23 10.82 -6.70
N THR A 53 11.40 10.34 -5.75
CA THR A 53 10.03 10.83 -5.54
C THR A 53 9.88 11.89 -4.44
N ILE A 54 10.95 12.18 -3.71
CA ILE A 54 10.90 13.13 -2.58
C ILE A 54 11.22 14.57 -2.98
N GLY A 55 11.56 14.80 -4.25
CA GLY A 55 11.95 16.10 -4.78
C GLY A 55 10.86 17.17 -4.63
N MET A 56 11.25 18.42 -4.88
CA MET A 56 10.37 19.58 -4.78
C MET A 56 9.61 19.86 -6.07
N ASP A 57 9.96 19.20 -7.17
CA ASP A 57 9.31 19.40 -8.46
C ASP A 57 7.83 18.98 -8.39
N GLY A 58 6.93 19.92 -8.70
CA GLY A 58 5.49 19.72 -8.60
C GLY A 58 4.92 19.55 -7.18
N ARG A 59 5.73 19.65 -6.12
CA ARG A 59 5.23 19.51 -4.74
C ARG A 59 4.58 20.82 -4.28
N VAL A 60 3.29 20.76 -3.97
CA VAL A 60 2.54 21.86 -3.37
C VAL A 60 2.94 22.01 -1.90
N LEU A 61 3.44 23.19 -1.51
CA LEU A 61 3.99 23.46 -0.17
C LEU A 61 3.04 24.28 0.73
N TYR A 62 2.05 24.93 0.12
CA TYR A 62 1.07 25.77 0.80
C TYR A 62 -0.34 25.38 0.39
N PRO A 63 -1.35 25.59 1.25
CA PRO A 63 -2.75 25.49 0.85
C PRO A 63 -3.06 26.39 -0.36
N VAL A 64 -3.80 25.86 -1.32
CA VAL A 64 -4.22 26.59 -2.53
C VAL A 64 -5.74 26.56 -2.63
N VAL A 65 -6.36 27.73 -2.77
CA VAL A 65 -7.81 27.89 -3.00
C VAL A 65 -8.01 28.65 -4.30
N ASN A 66 -8.67 28.03 -5.28
CA ASN A 66 -8.90 28.61 -6.61
C ASN A 66 -7.62 29.13 -7.32
N GLY A 67 -6.48 28.48 -7.09
CA GLY A 67 -5.19 28.84 -7.69
C GLY A 67 -4.36 29.85 -6.89
N GLU A 68 -4.91 30.40 -5.79
CA GLU A 68 -4.21 31.35 -4.92
C GLU A 68 -3.68 30.65 -3.66
N GLU A 69 -2.46 31.00 -3.23
CA GLU A 69 -1.83 30.45 -2.02
C GLU A 69 -2.35 31.14 -0.76
N TYR A 70 -2.55 30.36 0.30
CA TYR A 70 -3.01 30.84 1.61
C TYR A 70 -2.11 30.34 2.74
N SER A 71 -2.14 31.05 3.87
CA SER A 71 -1.53 30.55 5.10
C SER A 71 -2.28 29.33 5.62
N TRP A 72 -1.57 28.44 6.31
CA TRP A 72 -2.18 27.28 6.98
C TRP A 72 -3.30 27.69 7.93
N GLN A 73 -3.10 28.74 8.73
CA GLN A 73 -4.10 29.22 9.67
C GLN A 73 -5.39 29.65 8.94
N HIS A 74 -5.26 30.46 7.88
CA HIS A 74 -6.41 30.91 7.12
C HIS A 74 -7.16 29.75 6.46
N ALA A 75 -6.43 28.81 5.84
CA ALA A 75 -7.04 27.66 5.18
C ALA A 75 -7.79 26.74 6.16
N LEU A 76 -7.23 26.53 7.35
CA LEU A 76 -7.86 25.74 8.41
C LEU A 76 -9.10 26.43 8.97
N ASP A 77 -9.01 27.73 9.27
CA ASP A 77 -10.15 28.53 9.77
C ASP A 77 -11.29 28.54 8.77
N TYR A 78 -10.99 28.78 7.49
CA TYR A 78 -11.97 28.75 6.41
C TYR A 78 -12.64 27.38 6.30
N SER A 79 -11.85 26.29 6.26
CA SER A 79 -12.38 24.92 6.16
C SER A 79 -13.29 24.57 7.34
N ALA A 80 -12.87 24.93 8.56
CA ALA A 80 -13.66 24.71 9.77
C ALA A 80 -14.96 25.53 9.76
N GLN A 81 -14.90 26.80 9.35
CA GLN A 81 -16.06 27.68 9.26
C GLN A 81 -17.08 27.13 8.26
N MET A 82 -16.64 26.74 7.07
CA MET A 82 -17.52 26.19 6.03
C MET A 82 -18.13 24.85 6.44
N LEU A 83 -17.35 23.95 7.04
CA LEU A 83 -17.86 22.69 7.55
C LEU A 83 -18.93 22.92 8.64
N ASN A 84 -18.67 23.82 9.59
CA ASN A 84 -19.65 24.14 10.64
C ASN A 84 -20.94 24.74 10.05
N MET A 85 -20.84 25.68 9.10
CA MET A 85 -22.03 26.23 8.44
C MET A 85 -22.87 25.14 7.76
N ILE A 86 -22.22 24.22 7.03
CA ILE A 86 -22.90 23.11 6.35
C ILE A 86 -23.56 22.17 7.37
N ILE A 87 -22.87 21.87 8.46
CA ILE A 87 -23.40 21.01 9.53
C ILE A 87 -24.58 21.68 10.23
N ASP A 88 -24.52 22.98 10.51
CA ASP A 88 -25.60 23.73 11.14
C ASP A 88 -26.85 23.77 10.26
N GLU A 89 -26.68 23.87 8.93
CA GLU A 89 -27.79 23.94 7.97
C GLU A 89 -28.37 22.57 7.61
N HIS A 90 -27.53 21.54 7.45
CA HIS A 90 -27.92 20.24 6.87
C HIS A 90 -27.71 19.04 7.80
N GLY A 91 -27.18 19.26 9.00
CA GLY A 91 -26.84 18.22 9.96
C GLY A 91 -25.50 17.55 9.67
N ALA A 92 -25.00 16.78 10.66
CA ALA A 92 -23.68 16.14 10.59
C ALA A 92 -23.50 15.16 9.42
N ASP A 93 -24.56 14.48 9.00
CA ASP A 93 -24.53 13.51 7.90
C ASP A 93 -24.34 14.14 6.51
N SER A 94 -24.36 15.48 6.41
CA SER A 94 -24.03 16.20 5.17
C SER A 94 -22.53 16.20 4.85
N VAL A 95 -21.67 15.80 5.79
CA VAL A 95 -20.22 15.73 5.63
C VAL A 95 -19.77 14.29 5.47
N ALA A 96 -18.80 14.06 4.58
CA ALA A 96 -18.14 12.76 4.43
C ALA A 96 -16.63 12.92 4.16
N PHE A 97 -15.83 12.02 4.73
CA PHE A 97 -14.39 11.94 4.46
C PHE A 97 -14.06 10.72 3.61
N TYR A 98 -13.35 10.93 2.50
CA TYR A 98 -12.74 9.86 1.72
C TYR A 98 -11.22 9.92 1.90
N VAL A 99 -10.69 9.03 2.74
CA VAL A 99 -9.28 9.02 3.16
C VAL A 99 -8.46 7.99 2.38
N SER A 100 -7.15 7.96 2.63
CA SER A 100 -6.18 7.19 1.87
C SER A 100 -5.61 6.00 2.65
N GLY A 101 -5.47 4.84 2.00
CA GLY A 101 -4.80 3.65 2.51
C GLY A 101 -3.29 3.84 2.70
N GLN A 102 -2.75 4.97 2.28
CA GLN A 102 -1.37 5.38 2.50
C GLN A 102 -1.20 6.20 3.79
N LEU A 103 -2.28 6.53 4.49
CA LEU A 103 -2.21 7.12 5.82
C LEU A 103 -1.65 6.12 6.83
N MET A 104 -0.98 6.63 7.86
CA MET A 104 -0.55 5.81 8.98
C MET A 104 -1.75 5.42 9.86
N THR A 105 -1.57 4.40 10.70
CA THR A 105 -2.62 3.94 11.62
C THR A 105 -3.05 5.06 12.58
N GLU A 106 -2.10 5.88 13.01
CA GLU A 106 -2.28 7.04 13.88
C GLU A 106 -3.11 8.13 13.18
N ASP A 107 -2.83 8.41 11.90
CA ASP A 107 -3.59 9.36 11.09
C ASP A 107 -5.04 8.88 10.90
N TYR A 108 -5.21 7.59 10.63
CA TYR A 108 -6.53 6.95 10.56
C TYR A 108 -7.32 7.12 11.85
N TYR A 109 -6.65 6.97 13.00
CA TYR A 109 -7.25 7.17 14.31
C TYR A 109 -7.69 8.62 14.50
N VAL A 110 -6.83 9.59 14.19
CA VAL A 110 -7.14 11.03 14.27
C VAL A 110 -8.32 11.39 13.37
N ALA A 111 -8.32 10.93 12.12
CA ALA A 111 -9.40 11.17 11.17
C ALA A 111 -10.74 10.57 11.65
N ASN A 112 -10.73 9.34 12.17
CA ASN A 112 -11.93 8.73 12.74
C ASN A 112 -12.41 9.45 14.00
N LYS A 113 -11.49 9.91 14.86
CA LYS A 113 -11.85 10.65 16.07
C LYS A 113 -12.50 11.97 15.71
N LEU A 114 -11.98 12.69 14.71
CA LEU A 114 -12.60 13.90 14.17
C LEU A 114 -14.01 13.61 13.64
N MET A 115 -14.14 12.64 12.73
CA MET A 115 -15.42 12.35 12.07
C MET A 115 -16.50 11.85 13.05
N LYS A 116 -16.19 10.81 13.82
CA LYS A 116 -17.17 10.15 14.69
C LYS A 116 -17.34 10.83 16.04
N GLY A 117 -16.26 11.42 16.56
CA GLY A 117 -16.24 12.00 17.89
C GLY A 117 -16.60 13.48 17.96
N PHE A 118 -16.24 14.27 16.95
CA PHE A 118 -16.47 15.73 16.95
C PHE A 118 -17.54 16.15 15.95
N ILE A 119 -17.48 15.66 14.71
CA ILE A 119 -18.52 15.95 13.70
C ILE A 119 -19.80 15.16 14.02
N GLY A 120 -19.67 13.93 14.52
CA GLY A 120 -20.80 13.14 15.02
C GLY A 120 -21.49 12.28 13.96
N THR A 121 -20.78 11.91 12.88
CA THR A 121 -21.27 10.98 11.86
C THR A 121 -20.27 9.87 11.58
N ALA A 122 -20.74 8.77 11.00
CA ALA A 122 -19.94 7.64 10.57
C ALA A 122 -19.54 7.69 9.08
N ASN A 123 -19.81 8.80 8.38
CA ASN A 123 -19.53 8.99 6.96
C ASN A 123 -18.02 9.16 6.69
N ILE A 124 -17.26 8.08 6.84
CA ILE A 124 -15.85 8.01 6.51
C ILE A 124 -15.56 6.70 5.76
N ASP A 125 -14.85 6.82 4.65
CA ASP A 125 -14.49 5.69 3.81
C ASP A 125 -13.09 5.86 3.20
N THR A 126 -12.58 4.81 2.56
CA THR A 126 -11.22 4.79 2.02
C THR A 126 -11.15 3.92 0.77
N ASN A 127 -10.08 4.08 -0.03
CA ASN A 127 -9.81 3.21 -1.17
C ASN A 127 -9.77 1.70 -0.81
N SER A 128 -9.55 1.36 0.46
CA SER A 128 -9.61 -0.02 0.95
C SER A 128 -10.97 -0.69 0.73
N ARG A 129 -12.07 0.08 0.69
CA ARG A 129 -13.40 -0.46 0.37
C ARG A 129 -13.43 -1.10 -1.01
N LEU A 130 -12.78 -0.48 -1.99
CA LEU A 130 -12.80 -0.95 -3.38
C LEU A 130 -11.92 -2.19 -3.59
N CYS A 131 -10.79 -2.29 -2.87
CA CYS A 131 -9.82 -3.36 -3.10
C CYS A 131 -9.90 -4.54 -2.12
N MET A 132 -10.41 -4.36 -0.90
CA MET A 132 -10.31 -5.38 0.16
C MET A 132 -11.64 -5.76 0.84
N SER A 133 -12.73 -5.00 0.66
CA SER A 133 -13.97 -5.22 1.44
C SER A 133 -14.59 -6.61 1.24
N SER A 134 -14.58 -7.14 0.02
CA SER A 134 -15.11 -8.46 -0.31
C SER A 134 -14.28 -9.58 0.31
N ALA A 135 -12.95 -9.46 0.28
CA ALA A 135 -12.02 -10.39 0.92
C ALA A 135 -12.24 -10.42 2.44
N VAL A 136 -12.33 -9.24 3.07
CA VAL A 136 -12.62 -9.11 4.51
C VAL A 136 -13.95 -9.78 4.88
N ALA A 137 -15.00 -9.57 4.10
CA ALA A 137 -16.29 -10.22 4.34
C ALA A 137 -16.20 -11.75 4.20
N GLY A 138 -15.34 -12.26 3.31
CA GLY A 138 -15.03 -13.68 3.20
C GLY A 138 -14.28 -14.21 4.42
N TYR A 139 -13.20 -13.54 4.85
CA TYR A 139 -12.40 -13.94 6.00
C TYR A 139 -13.21 -13.96 7.30
N LYS A 140 -14.08 -12.96 7.53
CA LYS A 140 -14.94 -12.97 8.72
C LYS A 140 -15.89 -14.17 8.74
N ARG A 141 -16.47 -14.53 7.59
CA ARG A 141 -17.39 -15.67 7.49
C ARG A 141 -16.67 -17.02 7.64
N ALA A 142 -15.47 -17.14 7.10
CA ALA A 142 -14.72 -18.40 7.11
C ALA A 142 -13.91 -18.62 8.40
N PHE A 143 -13.32 -17.56 8.95
CA PHE A 143 -12.30 -17.63 10.01
C PHE A 143 -12.61 -16.75 11.23
N GLY A 144 -13.68 -15.94 11.20
CA GLY A 144 -14.05 -15.06 12.32
C GLY A 144 -13.20 -13.80 12.49
N SER A 145 -12.27 -13.51 11.57
CA SER A 145 -11.37 -12.35 11.61
C SER A 145 -11.37 -11.59 10.28
N ASP A 146 -11.09 -10.28 10.29
CA ASP A 146 -10.78 -9.48 9.08
C ASP A 146 -9.32 -9.53 8.65
N THR A 147 -8.46 -10.14 9.44
CA THR A 147 -7.03 -10.23 9.14
C THR A 147 -6.73 -11.22 8.02
N VAL A 148 -5.68 -10.95 7.25
CA VAL A 148 -5.13 -11.92 6.29
C VAL A 148 -4.60 -13.12 7.08
N PRO A 149 -4.99 -14.37 6.76
CA PRO A 149 -4.75 -15.53 7.63
C PRO A 149 -3.33 -16.13 7.57
N CYS A 150 -2.48 -15.72 6.62
CA CYS A 150 -1.15 -16.30 6.39
C CYS A 150 -0.02 -15.30 6.67
N SER A 151 1.19 -15.80 6.90
CA SER A 151 2.41 -15.00 6.94
C SER A 151 3.23 -15.15 5.66
N TYR A 152 4.27 -14.34 5.49
CA TYR A 152 5.13 -14.46 4.31
C TYR A 152 5.97 -15.74 4.31
N GLU A 153 6.34 -16.26 5.49
CA GLU A 153 7.07 -17.53 5.65
C GLU A 153 6.29 -18.74 5.11
N ASP A 154 4.97 -18.65 5.04
CA ASP A 154 4.13 -19.70 4.45
C ASP A 154 4.40 -19.87 2.95
N LEU A 155 4.86 -18.81 2.26
CA LEU A 155 5.20 -18.87 0.84
C LEU A 155 6.39 -19.81 0.59
N GLU A 156 7.38 -19.82 1.48
CA GLU A 156 8.55 -20.71 1.36
C GLU A 156 8.24 -22.17 1.77
N ARG A 157 7.21 -22.38 2.58
CA ARG A 157 6.84 -23.70 3.12
C ARG A 157 5.77 -24.42 2.31
N ALA A 158 5.04 -23.67 1.48
CA ALA A 158 3.98 -24.21 0.65
C ALA A 158 4.53 -25.29 -0.30
N LYS A 159 3.70 -26.30 -0.58
CA LYS A 159 3.96 -27.31 -1.63
C LYS A 159 3.19 -27.03 -2.92
N LEU A 160 2.21 -26.13 -2.84
CA LEU A 160 1.33 -25.70 -3.91
C LEU A 160 0.90 -24.26 -3.64
N ILE A 161 0.93 -23.40 -4.66
CA ILE A 161 0.39 -22.04 -4.60
C ILE A 161 -0.64 -21.89 -5.71
N VAL A 162 -1.85 -21.47 -5.35
CA VAL A 162 -2.92 -21.18 -6.30
C VAL A 162 -3.11 -19.66 -6.36
N LEU A 163 -2.99 -19.08 -7.57
CA LEU A 163 -3.14 -17.64 -7.78
C LEU A 163 -4.47 -17.35 -8.51
N THR A 164 -5.47 -16.93 -7.74
CA THR A 164 -6.79 -16.56 -8.24
C THR A 164 -7.00 -15.06 -8.17
N GLY A 165 -7.31 -14.41 -9.30
CA GLY A 165 -7.56 -12.98 -9.35
C GLY A 165 -6.36 -12.10 -8.99
N SER A 166 -5.14 -12.64 -9.02
CA SER A 166 -3.92 -11.93 -8.62
C SER A 166 -2.89 -11.85 -9.75
N ASN A 167 -2.25 -10.70 -9.89
CA ASN A 167 -1.05 -10.49 -10.71
C ASN A 167 0.16 -10.16 -9.82
N THR A 168 0.54 -11.10 -8.95
CA THR A 168 1.58 -10.92 -7.93
C THR A 168 2.91 -10.45 -8.51
N ALA A 169 3.28 -10.89 -9.73
CA ALA A 169 4.54 -10.49 -10.37
C ALA A 169 4.66 -8.97 -10.60
N TRP A 170 3.54 -8.28 -10.81
CA TRP A 170 3.49 -6.84 -11.04
C TRP A 170 3.07 -6.04 -9.79
N CYS A 171 2.03 -6.52 -9.11
CA CYS A 171 1.45 -5.84 -7.97
C CYS A 171 2.28 -6.03 -6.69
N HIS A 172 2.91 -7.20 -6.52
CA HIS A 172 3.70 -7.56 -5.34
C HIS A 172 5.03 -8.26 -5.71
N PRO A 173 5.94 -7.60 -6.48
CA PRO A 173 7.06 -8.28 -7.13
C PRO A 173 8.03 -8.96 -6.16
N VAL A 174 8.22 -8.40 -4.97
CA VAL A 174 9.10 -8.98 -3.93
C VAL A 174 8.57 -10.33 -3.44
N LEU A 175 7.26 -10.44 -3.21
CA LEU A 175 6.65 -11.72 -2.81
C LEU A 175 6.71 -12.72 -3.96
N TYR A 176 6.54 -12.26 -5.20
CA TYR A 176 6.70 -13.13 -6.36
C TYR A 176 8.12 -13.70 -6.48
N GLN A 177 9.15 -12.88 -6.26
CA GLN A 177 10.54 -13.35 -6.23
C GLN A 177 10.78 -14.39 -5.14
N ARG A 178 10.18 -14.22 -3.95
CA ARG A 178 10.22 -15.21 -2.86
C ARG A 178 9.59 -16.54 -3.28
N ILE A 179 8.41 -16.50 -3.91
CA ILE A 179 7.73 -17.68 -4.46
C ILE A 179 8.63 -18.39 -5.48
N VAL A 180 9.15 -17.69 -6.48
CA VAL A 180 10.01 -18.29 -7.51
C VAL A 180 11.27 -18.92 -6.91
N GLN A 181 11.86 -18.31 -5.88
CA GLN A 181 13.04 -18.86 -5.20
C GLN A 181 12.72 -20.14 -4.40
N ALA A 182 11.55 -20.21 -3.77
CA ALA A 182 11.15 -21.36 -2.96
C ALA A 182 10.80 -22.61 -3.80
N PHE A 183 10.30 -22.43 -5.02
CA PHE A 183 9.81 -23.52 -5.86
C PHE A 183 10.73 -23.80 -7.06
N THR A 184 11.76 -24.63 -6.86
CA THR A 184 12.75 -24.98 -7.90
C THR A 184 12.47 -26.29 -8.66
N CYS A 185 11.59 -27.18 -8.17
CA CYS A 185 11.44 -28.53 -8.75
C CYS A 185 9.99 -28.98 -9.07
N CYS A 186 8.96 -28.44 -8.39
CA CYS A 186 7.56 -28.85 -8.60
C CYS A 186 6.63 -27.63 -8.54
N PHE A 187 6.49 -26.90 -9.64
CA PHE A 187 5.64 -25.71 -9.73
C PHE A 187 4.30 -26.04 -10.37
N TRP A 188 3.24 -26.12 -9.56
CA TRP A 188 1.87 -26.01 -10.05
C TRP A 188 1.33 -24.66 -9.60
N THR A 189 1.31 -23.67 -10.49
CA THR A 189 0.52 -22.47 -10.25
C THR A 189 -0.67 -22.49 -11.17
N VAL A 190 -1.86 -22.58 -10.58
CA VAL A 190 -3.11 -22.46 -11.31
C VAL A 190 -3.47 -20.98 -11.37
N PHE A 191 -3.51 -20.45 -12.59
CA PHE A 191 -3.99 -19.10 -12.87
C PHE A 191 -5.44 -19.17 -13.31
N THR A 192 -6.31 -18.52 -12.54
CA THR A 192 -7.69 -18.27 -12.99
C THR A 192 -7.78 -16.80 -13.39
N TRP A 193 -7.43 -16.49 -14.64
CA TRP A 193 -7.49 -15.15 -15.23
C TRP A 193 -8.28 -15.18 -16.54
N VAL A 194 -9.05 -14.12 -16.79
CA VAL A 194 -9.84 -13.94 -18.02
C VAL A 194 -9.02 -13.29 -19.15
N LYS A 195 -7.84 -12.75 -18.85
CA LYS A 195 -6.95 -12.07 -19.80
C LYS A 195 -5.51 -12.53 -19.60
N GLU A 196 -4.77 -12.77 -20.69
CA GLU A 196 -3.34 -13.11 -20.62
C GLU A 196 -2.59 -12.00 -19.88
N SER A 197 -1.84 -12.38 -18.85
CA SER A 197 -0.92 -11.51 -18.14
C SER A 197 0.49 -11.78 -18.63
N ASN A 198 1.39 -10.79 -18.51
CA ASN A 198 2.82 -10.93 -18.83
C ASN A 198 3.52 -12.08 -18.06
N PHE A 199 2.83 -12.71 -17.12
CA PHE A 199 3.23 -13.94 -16.43
C PHE A 199 3.54 -15.09 -17.41
N ALA A 200 2.73 -15.26 -18.46
CA ALA A 200 2.85 -16.38 -19.40
C ALA A 200 4.14 -16.35 -20.25
N GLY A 201 4.88 -15.23 -20.23
CA GLY A 201 6.09 -15.00 -21.03
C GLY A 201 7.42 -15.22 -20.31
N SER A 202 7.46 -15.47 -18.99
CA SER A 202 8.74 -15.71 -18.30
C SER A 202 9.29 -17.10 -18.66
N LYS A 203 10.44 -17.15 -19.35
CA LYS A 203 11.10 -18.33 -19.93
C LYS A 203 11.67 -19.35 -18.91
N HIS A 204 10.89 -19.76 -17.91
CA HIS A 204 11.22 -20.91 -17.04
C HIS A 204 10.07 -21.91 -17.09
N ARG A 205 9.82 -22.50 -18.27
CA ARG A 205 9.14 -23.79 -18.35
C ARG A 205 10.20 -24.88 -18.18
N PRO A 206 10.10 -25.78 -17.18
CA PRO A 206 10.74 -27.08 -17.34
C PRO A 206 10.05 -27.75 -18.54
N ALA A 207 10.82 -28.04 -19.58
CA ALA A 207 10.34 -28.78 -20.73
C ALA A 207 9.95 -30.20 -20.29
N LEU A 208 8.66 -30.43 -20.01
CA LEU A 208 8.10 -31.76 -20.02
C LEU A 208 7.94 -32.17 -21.48
N ASN A 209 9.00 -32.77 -22.03
CA ASN A 209 8.89 -33.62 -23.22
C ASN A 209 8.10 -34.86 -22.82
N LEU A 210 6.79 -34.83 -23.04
CA LEU A 210 5.98 -36.04 -23.17
C LEU A 210 6.00 -36.43 -24.65
N HIS A 211 6.96 -37.27 -25.02
CA HIS A 211 6.80 -38.13 -26.18
C HIS A 211 6.01 -39.37 -25.74
N ASN A 212 5.02 -39.74 -26.57
CA ASN A 212 4.32 -41.02 -26.53
C ASN A 212 5.26 -42.21 -26.41
#